data_AF-A0A1V6UKR2-F1
#
_entry.id   AF-A0A1V6UKR2-F1
#
_cell.length_a   1.000
_cell.length_b   1.000
_cell.length_c   1.000
_cell.angle_alpha   90.00
_cell.angle_beta   90.00
_cell.angle_gamma   90.00
#
_symmetry.space_group_name_H-M   'P 1'
#
loop_
_entity.id
_entity.type
_entity.pdbx_description
1 polymer ?
#
loop_
_entity_poly.entity_id
_entity_poly.type
_entity_poly.pdbx_seq_one_letter_code
_entity_poly.pdbx_strand_id
1 'polypeptide(L)'
;MSVIRETVCGINTQLDRLQQQTASSQRLEATDLSTESLELSGQLQDLISSISVTSKTQSLLSPNQLADLLSGTFSRLQVQTALGDGNSTHLSEYVWIVAAKAAIQTSGLVMNTLLDQTLQLHDETYYWGEMLGSVWYSGLYTVQKSPAQFFHWTKDACLAQTYQGAPSITARWIRFYQIARQSAWKLGGHSMRAKLLSPIRSSRADMRQKRDLLLEMKDLHTSSLGILMEGWHLFESNDSTSLCPGAINAQWCDAVRRAVALIEAIFEQIALEPSTHELEHGVFATLEKGNHTQGKNSVQIPLDLIERLVHVLREKLPKHTTSMSLFIRRHGRPSRIVRYWLPVSAALLSGGASMRFLTNRREEIIQSFVNIGSTTIDFWGNWVVHPIRKLIGTIRHDEKSEIAIMSKDSLLADRASLERMVVDFVRDRPDPHQGVVTDTTAIVNSVKEGDLTPVLKAYERDLRSPFVGTVRGDLIRALLIQIQKTKVDVEIAISGIDALLKSQELVFGFVGLTPGILVSFATMRWLGSLLGSRRGLRKGKQRHELRRGLRNVARILTSSTVLSNGTVAYKDSGQLICEAEALLQNVKISSGGIQYEEFREDIQDLLNVQNGVDKQLRVIERMRWAYFQ
;
A
#
# COMPACT_ATOMS: atom_id res chain seq x y z
N MET A 1 -0.44 -11.21 11.39
CA MET A 1 -0.24 -11.89 12.68
C MET A 1 0.28 -10.85 13.64
N SER A 2 -0.17 -10.87 14.89
CA SER A 2 0.28 -9.88 15.87
C SER A 2 1.51 -10.38 16.60
N VAL A 3 2.45 -9.49 16.86
CA VAL A 3 3.71 -9.74 17.59
C VAL A 3 3.45 -10.43 18.94
N ILE A 4 2.45 -9.96 19.68
CA ILE A 4 2.07 -10.50 21.00
C ILE A 4 1.63 -11.96 20.90
N ARG A 5 0.97 -12.34 19.81
CA ARG A 5 0.52 -13.72 19.62
C ARG A 5 1.71 -14.66 19.44
N GLU A 6 2.78 -14.19 18.83
CA GLU A 6 3.98 -14.98 18.58
C GLU A 6 4.80 -15.17 19.86
N THR A 7 4.90 -14.14 20.71
CA THR A 7 5.53 -14.27 22.03
C THR A 7 4.73 -15.21 22.92
N VAL A 8 3.40 -15.07 22.97
CA VAL A 8 2.51 -15.98 23.72
C VAL A 8 2.61 -17.42 23.21
N CYS A 9 2.69 -17.62 21.89
CA CYS A 9 2.87 -18.95 21.30
C CYS A 9 4.24 -19.54 21.64
N GLY A 10 5.31 -18.75 21.57
CA GLY A 10 6.66 -19.17 21.95
C GLY A 10 6.71 -19.68 23.40
N ILE A 11 6.13 -18.92 24.32
CA ILE A 11 6.11 -19.28 25.74
C ILE A 11 5.20 -20.49 26.00
N ASN A 12 4.06 -20.59 25.32
CA ASN A 12 3.21 -21.77 25.45
C ASN A 12 3.95 -23.05 24.99
N THR A 13 4.75 -22.97 23.91
CA THR A 13 5.57 -24.12 23.48
C THR A 13 6.67 -24.49 24.46
N GLN A 14 7.20 -23.53 25.23
CA GLN A 14 8.13 -23.82 26.33
C GLN A 14 7.41 -24.53 27.48
N LEU A 15 6.21 -24.08 27.83
CA LEU A 15 5.41 -24.68 28.88
C LEU A 15 4.90 -26.09 28.50
N ASP A 16 4.67 -26.35 27.21
CA ASP A 16 4.40 -27.68 26.68
C ASP A 16 5.60 -28.63 26.86
N ARG A 17 6.84 -28.12 26.75
CA ARG A 17 8.06 -28.93 27.02
C ARG A 17 8.21 -29.25 28.50
N LEU A 18 7.93 -28.29 29.39
CA LEU A 18 7.92 -28.53 30.84
C LEU A 18 6.87 -29.58 31.22
N GLN A 19 5.67 -29.49 30.64
CA GLN A 19 4.62 -30.49 30.82
C GLN A 19 5.06 -31.89 30.35
N GLN A 20 5.73 -32.00 29.21
CA GLN A 20 6.26 -33.27 28.71
C GLN A 20 7.33 -33.86 29.64
N GLN A 21 8.19 -33.01 30.23
CA GLN A 21 9.19 -33.43 31.21
C GLN A 21 8.54 -33.95 32.50
N THR A 22 7.57 -33.22 33.06
CA THR A 22 6.81 -33.65 34.26
C THR A 22 6.05 -34.96 34.01
N ALA A 23 5.38 -35.10 32.85
CA ALA A 23 4.68 -36.33 32.48
C ALA A 23 5.61 -37.53 32.28
N SER A 24 6.85 -37.29 31.80
CA SER A 24 7.86 -38.34 31.64
C SER A 24 8.43 -38.84 32.98
N SER A 25 8.64 -37.93 33.94
CA SER A 25 9.04 -38.29 35.32
C SER A 25 7.96 -39.11 36.02
N GLN A 26 6.68 -38.75 35.83
CA GLN A 26 5.57 -39.46 36.46
C GLN A 26 5.38 -40.89 35.92
N ARG A 27 5.69 -41.14 34.64
CA ARG A 27 5.61 -42.49 34.03
C ARG A 27 6.63 -43.47 34.63
N LEU A 28 7.69 -42.96 35.25
CA LEU A 28 8.70 -43.74 35.96
C LEU A 28 8.29 -44.07 37.41
N GLU A 29 7.36 -43.31 38.02
CA GLU A 29 6.93 -43.45 39.43
C GLU A 29 5.52 -44.05 39.62
N ALA A 30 4.80 -44.36 38.52
CA ALA A 30 3.38 -44.73 38.50
C ALA A 30 2.99 -46.09 39.15
N THR A 31 3.83 -46.67 39.99
CA THR A 31 3.57 -48.00 40.59
C THR A 31 2.60 -47.96 41.78
N ASP A 32 2.30 -46.78 42.37
CA ASP A 32 1.56 -46.66 43.66
C ASP A 32 0.34 -45.69 43.69
N LEU A 33 -0.27 -45.30 42.56
CA LEU A 33 -1.34 -44.26 42.53
C LEU A 33 -2.79 -44.79 42.53
N SER A 34 -3.70 -44.09 43.24
CA SER A 34 -5.14 -44.36 43.31
C SER A 34 -5.89 -43.95 42.04
N THR A 35 -6.89 -44.75 41.63
CA THR A 35 -7.62 -44.62 40.34
C THR A 35 -8.26 -43.24 40.11
N GLU A 36 -8.80 -42.61 41.16
CA GLU A 36 -9.41 -41.27 41.09
C GLU A 36 -8.39 -40.14 40.79
N SER A 37 -7.14 -40.27 41.28
CA SER A 37 -6.09 -39.28 41.03
C SER A 37 -5.58 -39.34 39.58
N LEU A 38 -5.69 -40.52 38.96
CA LEU A 38 -5.30 -40.79 37.58
C LEU A 38 -6.35 -40.24 36.59
N GLU A 39 -7.64 -40.34 36.93
CA GLU A 39 -8.73 -39.72 36.17
C GLU A 39 -8.68 -38.18 36.20
N LEU A 40 -8.40 -37.59 37.37
CA LEU A 40 -8.21 -36.14 37.52
C LEU A 40 -7.00 -35.63 36.73
N SER A 41 -5.88 -36.36 36.78
CA SER A 41 -4.67 -36.02 36.03
C SER A 41 -4.93 -36.06 34.52
N GLY A 42 -5.71 -37.03 34.04
CA GLY A 42 -6.16 -37.11 32.65
C GLY A 42 -7.04 -35.93 32.24
N GLN A 43 -8.01 -35.55 33.08
CA GLN A 43 -8.86 -34.38 32.82
C GLN A 43 -8.07 -33.06 32.81
N LEU A 44 -7.12 -32.89 33.75
CA LEU A 44 -6.22 -31.73 33.76
C LEU A 44 -5.35 -31.70 32.51
N GLN A 45 -4.88 -32.84 32.03
CA GLN A 45 -4.12 -32.94 30.80
C GLN A 45 -4.95 -32.59 29.55
N ASP A 46 -6.22 -33.01 29.51
CA ASP A 46 -7.16 -32.62 28.45
C ASP A 46 -7.45 -31.11 28.47
N LEU A 47 -7.61 -30.53 29.65
CA LEU A 47 -7.83 -29.10 29.82
C LEU A 47 -6.59 -28.29 29.45
N ILE A 48 -5.42 -28.74 29.88
CA ILE A 48 -4.16 -28.17 29.45
C ILE A 48 -4.06 -28.22 27.92
N SER A 49 -4.45 -29.32 27.27
CA SER A 49 -4.46 -29.41 25.80
C SER A 49 -5.45 -28.43 25.15
N SER A 50 -6.60 -28.18 25.79
CA SER A 50 -7.62 -27.24 25.31
C SER A 50 -7.23 -25.76 25.49
N ILE A 51 -6.45 -25.46 26.54
CA ILE A 51 -5.91 -24.13 26.86
C ILE A 51 -4.61 -23.90 26.07
N SER A 52 -3.90 -24.94 25.61
CA SER A 52 -2.64 -24.76 24.89
C SER A 52 -2.87 -24.18 23.49
N VAL A 53 -2.26 -23.04 23.20
CA VAL A 53 -2.19 -22.48 21.85
C VAL A 53 -1.06 -23.22 21.12
N THR A 54 -1.40 -24.35 20.49
CA THR A 54 -0.43 -25.26 19.86
C THR A 54 0.04 -24.79 18.48
N SER A 55 -0.58 -23.75 17.92
CA SER A 55 -0.31 -23.29 16.55
C SER A 55 -0.16 -21.77 16.46
N LYS A 56 0.88 -21.29 15.76
CA LYS A 56 1.05 -19.87 15.37
C LYS A 56 -0.17 -19.31 14.62
N THR A 57 -1.00 -20.18 14.05
CA THR A 57 -2.20 -19.86 13.26
C THR A 57 -3.51 -19.78 14.05
N GLN A 58 -3.58 -20.30 15.29
CA GLN A 58 -4.81 -20.28 16.09
C GLN A 58 -5.03 -18.92 16.76
N SER A 59 -6.29 -18.50 16.82
CA SER A 59 -6.70 -17.30 17.56
C SER A 59 -6.60 -17.56 19.07
N LEU A 60 -6.12 -16.55 19.82
CA LEU A 60 -6.28 -16.51 21.28
C LEU A 60 -7.74 -16.85 21.65
N LEU A 61 -7.93 -17.70 22.67
CA LEU A 61 -9.27 -18.07 23.15
C LEU A 61 -10.04 -16.81 23.57
N SER A 62 -11.34 -16.78 23.30
CA SER A 62 -12.16 -15.64 23.70
C SER A 62 -12.21 -15.52 25.23
N PRO A 63 -12.26 -14.31 25.81
CA PRO A 63 -12.23 -14.08 27.26
C PRO A 63 -13.27 -14.91 28.01
N ASN A 64 -14.47 -15.03 27.42
CA ASN A 64 -15.58 -15.76 28.03
C ASN A 64 -15.35 -17.27 28.00
N GLN A 65 -14.87 -17.82 26.88
CA GLN A 65 -14.55 -19.25 26.77
C GLN A 65 -13.43 -19.65 27.72
N LEU A 66 -12.40 -18.79 27.87
CA LEU A 66 -11.30 -19.03 28.80
C LEU A 66 -11.79 -18.99 30.26
N ALA A 67 -12.62 -18.00 30.61
CA ALA A 67 -13.21 -17.90 31.95
C ALA A 67 -14.16 -19.07 32.28
N ASP A 68 -14.92 -19.56 31.30
CA ASP A 68 -15.83 -20.70 31.47
C ASP A 68 -15.05 -21.99 31.73
N LEU A 69 -13.98 -22.24 30.96
CA LEU A 69 -13.07 -23.38 31.16
C LEU A 69 -12.36 -23.33 32.52
N LEU A 70 -11.92 -22.15 32.98
CA LEU A 70 -11.29 -22.00 34.30
C LEU A 70 -12.28 -22.13 35.46
N SER A 71 -13.50 -21.61 35.33
CA SER A 71 -14.51 -21.71 36.41
C SER A 71 -15.03 -23.15 36.62
N GLY A 72 -15.17 -23.93 35.53
CA GLY A 72 -15.58 -25.33 35.60
C GLY A 72 -14.53 -26.25 36.24
N THR A 73 -13.26 -25.88 36.16
CA THR A 73 -12.13 -26.65 36.70
C THR A 73 -11.82 -26.25 38.14
N PHE A 74 -11.88 -24.96 38.43
CA PHE A 74 -11.78 -24.42 39.78
C PHE A 74 -12.82 -25.03 40.74
N SER A 75 -14.10 -25.04 40.36
CA SER A 75 -15.18 -25.59 41.20
C SER A 75 -15.01 -27.08 41.50
N ARG A 76 -14.42 -27.85 40.59
CA ARG A 76 -14.15 -29.29 40.77
C ARG A 76 -12.89 -29.54 41.63
N LEU A 77 -11.82 -28.76 41.40
CA LEU A 77 -10.58 -28.84 42.18
C LEU A 77 -10.77 -28.43 43.64
N GLN A 78 -11.58 -27.40 43.89
CA GLN A 78 -11.89 -26.92 45.24
C GLN A 78 -12.60 -28.00 46.10
N VAL A 79 -13.52 -28.76 45.49
CA VAL A 79 -14.23 -29.88 46.15
C VAL A 79 -13.27 -31.02 46.52
N GLN A 80 -12.29 -31.32 45.67
CA GLN A 80 -11.37 -32.45 45.87
C GLN A 80 -10.25 -32.12 46.88
N THR A 81 -9.77 -30.88 46.92
CA THR A 81 -8.81 -30.41 47.94
C THR A 81 -9.37 -30.42 49.36
N ALA A 82 -10.69 -30.43 49.54
CA ALA A 82 -11.33 -30.55 50.84
C ALA A 82 -11.37 -31.99 51.37
N LEU A 83 -11.07 -33.00 50.54
CA LEU A 83 -11.30 -34.42 50.81
C LEU A 83 -10.04 -35.29 50.94
N GLY A 84 -8.83 -34.81 50.58
CA GLY A 84 -7.61 -35.66 50.64
C GLY A 84 -6.28 -34.91 50.77
N ASP A 85 -5.47 -35.29 51.76
CA ASP A 85 -4.23 -34.59 52.17
C ASP A 85 -2.92 -35.33 51.75
N GLY A 86 -3.01 -36.52 51.14
CA GLY A 86 -1.84 -37.41 50.91
C GLY A 86 -1.13 -37.30 49.54
N ASN A 87 -1.83 -36.96 48.45
CA ASN A 87 -1.29 -36.92 47.06
C ASN A 87 -1.09 -35.48 46.53
N SER A 88 -0.92 -34.52 47.44
CA SER A 88 -1.04 -33.08 47.17
C SER A 88 0.08 -32.48 46.31
N THR A 89 1.27 -33.08 46.28
CA THR A 89 2.44 -32.52 45.56
C THR A 89 2.29 -32.59 44.05
N HIS A 90 1.96 -33.75 43.48
CA HIS A 90 1.80 -33.90 42.02
C HIS A 90 0.56 -33.18 41.50
N LEU A 91 -0.54 -33.18 42.26
CA LEU A 91 -1.73 -32.40 41.92
C LEU A 91 -1.45 -30.90 41.97
N SER A 92 -0.65 -30.44 42.94
CA SER A 92 -0.16 -29.06 42.99
C SER A 92 0.59 -28.68 41.71
N GLU A 93 1.49 -29.55 41.23
CA GLU A 93 2.28 -29.29 40.02
C GLU A 93 1.42 -29.08 38.77
N TYR A 94 0.44 -29.94 38.52
CA TYR A 94 -0.48 -29.76 37.40
C TYR A 94 -1.36 -28.51 37.52
N VAL A 95 -1.81 -28.19 38.74
CA VAL A 95 -2.61 -26.97 38.99
C VAL A 95 -1.76 -25.70 38.78
N TRP A 96 -0.47 -25.72 39.12
CA TRP A 96 0.47 -24.64 38.80
C TRP A 96 0.69 -24.47 37.29
N ILE A 97 0.80 -25.57 36.54
CA ILE A 97 0.90 -25.54 35.06
C ILE A 97 -0.37 -24.95 34.44
N VAL A 98 -1.56 -25.33 34.93
CA VAL A 98 -2.83 -24.75 34.49
C VAL A 98 -2.91 -23.26 34.82
N ALA A 99 -2.55 -22.87 36.04
CA ALA A 99 -2.54 -21.47 36.47
C ALA A 99 -1.58 -20.62 35.62
N ALA A 100 -0.42 -21.15 35.24
CA ALA A 100 0.51 -20.45 34.37
C ALA A 100 0.02 -20.35 32.93
N LYS A 101 -0.51 -21.43 32.34
CA LYS A 101 -1.12 -21.36 31.00
C LYS A 101 -2.27 -20.35 30.97
N ALA A 102 -3.09 -20.34 32.01
CA ALA A 102 -4.12 -19.32 32.19
C ALA A 102 -3.53 -17.91 32.32
N ALA A 103 -2.52 -17.70 33.16
CA ALA A 103 -1.86 -16.41 33.35
C ALA A 103 -1.25 -15.88 32.04
N ILE A 104 -0.61 -16.75 31.25
CA ILE A 104 -0.02 -16.45 29.94
C ILE A 104 -1.11 -16.04 28.95
N GLN A 105 -2.19 -16.80 28.85
CA GLN A 105 -3.27 -16.47 27.92
C GLN A 105 -4.03 -15.21 28.32
N THR A 106 -4.29 -15.02 29.61
CA THR A 106 -4.97 -13.83 30.13
C THR A 106 -4.14 -12.58 29.90
N SER A 107 -2.86 -12.59 30.22
CA SER A 107 -1.95 -11.47 29.91
C SER A 107 -1.81 -11.24 28.40
N GLY A 108 -1.76 -12.29 27.58
CA GLY A 108 -1.74 -12.16 26.12
C GLY A 108 -3.02 -11.50 25.57
N LEU A 109 -4.17 -11.85 26.13
CA LEU A 109 -5.45 -11.23 25.80
C LEU A 109 -5.49 -9.77 26.26
N VAL A 110 -5.10 -9.48 27.49
CA VAL A 110 -5.01 -8.12 28.05
C VAL A 110 -4.11 -7.26 27.18
N MET A 111 -2.91 -7.75 26.86
CA MET A 111 -1.94 -7.08 26.01
C MET A 111 -2.52 -6.77 24.62
N ASN A 112 -3.22 -7.73 24.01
CA ASN A 112 -3.88 -7.52 22.72
C ASN A 112 -5.02 -6.48 22.80
N THR A 113 -5.79 -6.46 23.90
CA THR A 113 -6.83 -5.42 24.09
C THR A 113 -6.23 -4.03 24.32
N LEU A 114 -5.14 -3.92 25.10
CA LEU A 114 -4.43 -2.66 25.31
C LEU A 114 -3.77 -2.18 24.01
N LEU A 115 -3.20 -3.08 23.22
CA LEU A 115 -2.63 -2.79 21.91
C LEU A 115 -3.71 -2.24 20.96
N ASP A 116 -4.84 -2.94 20.80
CA ASP A 116 -5.93 -2.50 19.92
C ASP A 116 -6.48 -1.13 20.34
N GLN A 117 -6.66 -0.91 21.65
CA GLN A 117 -7.07 0.39 22.18
C GLN A 117 -6.00 1.48 21.93
N THR A 118 -4.72 1.14 22.04
CA THR A 118 -3.61 2.08 21.76
C THR A 118 -3.53 2.43 20.29
N LEU A 119 -3.77 1.48 19.39
CA LEU A 119 -3.86 1.72 17.94
C LEU A 119 -5.06 2.63 17.61
N GLN A 120 -6.22 2.39 18.24
CA GLN A 120 -7.37 3.29 18.10
C GLN A 120 -7.05 4.71 18.62
N LEU A 121 -6.40 4.83 19.78
CA LEU A 121 -5.95 6.12 20.30
C LEU A 121 -4.91 6.79 19.37
N HIS A 122 -4.02 6.02 18.77
CA HIS A 122 -3.05 6.52 17.79
C HIS A 122 -3.76 7.15 16.57
N ASP A 123 -4.76 6.47 16.02
CA ASP A 123 -5.56 7.00 14.90
C ASP A 123 -6.27 8.31 15.26
N GLU A 124 -6.85 8.39 16.47
CA GLU A 124 -7.55 9.59 16.93
C GLU A 124 -6.59 10.75 17.24
N THR A 125 -5.43 10.48 17.86
CA THR A 125 -4.39 11.50 18.08
C THR A 125 -3.81 12.01 16.76
N TYR A 126 -3.63 11.12 15.78
CA TYR A 126 -3.16 11.48 14.45
C TYR A 126 -4.16 12.37 13.73
N TYR A 127 -5.45 12.03 13.78
CA TYR A 127 -6.52 12.86 13.23
C TYR A 127 -6.48 14.29 13.79
N TRP A 128 -6.34 14.45 15.11
CA TRP A 128 -6.23 15.77 15.72
C TRP A 128 -4.92 16.49 15.35
N GLY A 129 -3.82 15.76 15.20
CA GLY A 129 -2.56 16.29 14.69
C GLY A 129 -2.68 16.86 13.27
N GLU A 130 -3.34 16.14 12.37
CA GLU A 130 -3.60 16.59 10.99
C GLU A 130 -4.51 17.84 10.97
N MET A 131 -5.56 17.85 11.79
CA MET A 131 -6.48 19.00 11.93
C MET A 131 -5.79 20.25 12.50
N LEU A 132 -4.83 20.06 13.42
CA LEU A 132 -4.04 21.15 14.01
C LEU A 132 -2.94 21.66 13.06
N GLY A 133 -2.44 20.79 12.17
CA GLY A 133 -1.36 21.09 11.22
C GLY A 133 -1.72 22.15 10.17
N SER A 134 -3.02 22.33 9.86
CA SER A 134 -3.48 23.37 8.95
C SER A 134 -4.52 24.28 9.58
N VAL A 135 -4.36 25.59 9.38
CA VAL A 135 -5.35 26.60 9.80
C VAL A 135 -6.68 26.42 9.06
N TRP A 136 -6.64 25.93 7.82
CA TRP A 136 -7.84 25.68 7.01
C TRP A 136 -8.71 24.57 7.62
N TYR A 137 -8.09 23.45 8.01
CA TYR A 137 -8.80 22.35 8.67
C TYR A 137 -9.36 22.75 10.04
N SER A 138 -8.59 23.54 10.79
CA SER A 138 -9.09 24.12 12.05
C SER A 138 -10.29 25.05 11.84
N GLY A 139 -10.25 25.88 10.80
CA GLY A 139 -11.38 26.72 10.40
C GLY A 139 -12.60 25.89 9.99
N LEU A 140 -12.40 24.84 9.19
CA LEU A 140 -13.47 23.95 8.77
C LEU A 140 -14.12 23.23 9.96
N TYR A 141 -13.35 22.81 10.96
CA TYR A 141 -13.89 22.27 12.21
C TYR A 141 -14.74 23.29 12.98
N THR A 142 -14.34 24.57 13.01
CA THR A 142 -15.15 25.61 13.67
C THR A 142 -16.51 25.77 12.99
N VAL A 143 -16.53 25.73 11.66
CA VAL A 143 -17.76 25.75 10.88
C VAL A 143 -18.57 24.49 11.16
N GLN A 144 -17.94 23.32 11.21
CA GLN A 144 -18.61 22.05 11.51
C GLN A 144 -19.28 22.04 12.89
N LYS A 145 -18.65 22.63 13.92
CA LYS A 145 -19.17 22.69 15.29
C LYS A 145 -20.17 23.84 15.52
N SER A 146 -20.23 24.80 14.59
CA SER A 146 -21.07 26.00 14.70
C SER A 146 -22.58 25.73 14.89
N PRO A 147 -23.22 24.70 14.27
CA PRO A 147 -24.65 24.47 14.48
C PRO A 147 -24.97 24.01 15.91
N ALA A 148 -24.08 23.24 16.53
CA ALA A 148 -24.24 22.80 17.92
C ALA A 148 -24.02 23.96 18.88
N GLN A 149 -23.03 24.83 18.63
CA GLN A 149 -22.82 26.05 19.41
C GLN A 149 -24.00 27.01 19.27
N PHE A 150 -24.55 27.12 18.06
CA PHE A 150 -25.76 27.92 17.80
C PHE A 150 -26.96 27.36 18.55
N PHE A 151 -27.17 26.05 18.57
CA PHE A 151 -28.26 25.41 19.31
C PHE A 151 -28.14 25.62 20.82
N HIS A 152 -26.93 25.52 21.38
CA HIS A 152 -26.69 25.83 22.79
C HIS A 152 -26.96 27.30 23.08
N TRP A 153 -26.46 28.21 22.25
CA TRP A 153 -26.71 29.64 22.39
C TRP A 153 -28.20 30.00 22.30
N THR A 154 -28.96 29.39 21.37
CA THR A 154 -30.42 29.62 21.28
C THR A 154 -31.18 29.02 22.46
N LYS A 155 -30.73 27.88 23.00
CA LYS A 155 -31.31 27.30 24.22
C LYS A 155 -31.04 28.19 25.44
N ASP A 156 -29.82 28.70 25.59
CA ASP A 156 -29.44 29.57 26.70
C ASP A 156 -30.16 30.92 26.61
N ALA A 157 -30.28 31.48 25.40
CA ALA A 157 -31.09 32.68 25.15
C ALA A 157 -32.58 32.42 25.40
N CYS A 158 -33.09 31.24 25.05
CA CYS A 158 -34.47 30.83 25.34
C CYS A 158 -34.73 30.72 26.85
N LEU A 159 -33.84 30.06 27.59
CA LEU A 159 -33.92 29.90 29.05
C LEU A 159 -33.78 31.24 29.79
N ALA A 160 -32.88 32.12 29.34
CA ALA A 160 -32.76 33.48 29.87
C ALA A 160 -34.03 34.31 29.62
N GLN A 161 -34.75 34.04 28.53
CA GLN A 161 -35.96 34.76 28.13
C GLN A 161 -37.24 34.16 28.76
N THR A 162 -37.20 32.97 29.35
CA THR A 162 -38.33 32.42 30.14
C THR A 162 -38.69 33.28 31.35
N TYR A 163 -37.80 34.19 31.78
CA TYR A 163 -38.06 35.17 32.84
C TYR A 163 -38.72 36.48 32.37
N GLN A 164 -38.85 36.71 31.05
CA GLN A 164 -39.55 37.87 30.49
C GLN A 164 -40.48 37.44 29.35
N GLY A 165 -41.79 37.57 29.61
CA GLY A 165 -42.94 37.19 28.77
C GLY A 165 -42.69 36.87 27.29
N ALA A 166 -43.17 35.70 26.85
CA ALA A 166 -42.92 35.10 25.55
C ALA A 166 -43.38 35.97 24.35
N PRO A 167 -42.47 36.47 23.49
CA PRO A 167 -42.84 37.03 22.20
C PRO A 167 -43.01 35.93 21.15
N SER A 168 -43.79 36.22 20.09
CA SER A 168 -44.06 35.31 18.97
C SER A 168 -42.78 34.82 18.26
N ILE A 169 -42.85 33.61 17.69
CA ILE A 169 -41.72 32.96 16.99
C ILE A 169 -41.17 33.85 15.85
N THR A 170 -42.03 34.61 15.17
CA THR A 170 -41.63 35.55 14.11
C THR A 170 -40.88 36.75 14.64
N ALA A 171 -41.31 37.33 15.77
CA ALA A 171 -40.57 38.41 16.44
C ALA A 171 -39.19 37.94 16.93
N ARG A 172 -39.08 36.67 17.34
CA ARG A 172 -37.83 36.03 17.73
C ARG A 172 -36.85 35.90 16.56
N TRP A 173 -37.32 35.49 15.39
CA TRP A 173 -36.51 35.42 14.16
C TRP A 173 -36.10 36.80 13.63
N ILE A 174 -36.96 37.81 13.74
CA ILE A 174 -36.64 39.18 13.31
C ILE A 174 -35.58 39.81 14.22
N ARG A 175 -35.70 39.66 15.55
CA ARG A 175 -34.65 40.12 16.48
C ARG A 175 -33.33 39.39 16.25
N PHE A 176 -33.38 38.08 15.98
CA PHE A 176 -32.20 37.31 15.59
C PHE A 176 -31.56 37.89 14.32
N TYR A 177 -32.33 38.11 13.27
CA TYR A 177 -31.82 38.66 12.01
C TYR A 177 -31.27 40.07 12.19
N GLN A 178 -31.88 40.88 13.07
CA GLN A 178 -31.39 42.21 13.41
C GLN A 178 -30.07 42.16 14.20
N ILE A 179 -29.92 41.25 15.18
CA ILE A 179 -28.68 41.07 15.94
C ILE A 179 -27.56 40.52 15.02
N ALA A 180 -27.89 39.53 14.18
CA ALA A 180 -26.97 38.97 13.18
C ALA A 180 -26.56 40.01 12.13
N ARG A 181 -27.49 40.84 11.67
CA ARG A 181 -27.23 41.92 10.71
C ARG A 181 -26.42 43.06 11.35
N GLN A 182 -26.74 43.46 12.59
CA GLN A 182 -26.00 44.51 13.30
C GLN A 182 -24.57 44.07 13.66
N SER A 183 -24.36 42.80 13.98
CA SER A 183 -23.02 42.23 14.20
C SER A 183 -22.25 42.03 12.90
N ALA A 184 -22.91 41.67 11.80
CA ALA A 184 -22.29 41.54 10.48
C ALA A 184 -21.93 42.89 9.82
N TRP A 185 -22.72 43.94 10.05
CA TRP A 185 -22.50 45.26 9.44
C TRP A 185 -21.52 46.16 10.21
N LYS A 186 -21.35 45.97 11.52
CA LYS A 186 -20.25 46.61 12.29
C LYS A 186 -18.86 46.01 11.98
N LEU A 187 -18.80 45.04 11.06
CA LEU A 187 -17.62 44.25 10.68
C LEU A 187 -16.86 44.89 9.50
N GLY A 188 -16.49 46.16 9.60
CA GLY A 188 -15.67 46.84 8.60
C GLY A 188 -14.18 46.48 8.69
N GLY A 189 -13.62 45.92 7.62
CA GLY A 189 -12.20 45.95 7.21
C GLY A 189 -11.12 45.40 8.16
N HIS A 190 -10.86 46.08 9.28
CA HIS A 190 -9.65 45.85 10.09
C HIS A 190 -9.86 44.96 11.33
N SER A 191 -11.09 44.87 11.86
CA SER A 191 -11.40 43.96 12.98
C SER A 191 -11.77 42.54 12.55
N MET A 192 -11.88 42.27 11.24
CA MET A 192 -12.23 40.97 10.68
C MET A 192 -11.24 39.87 11.09
N ARG A 193 -9.93 40.14 11.03
CA ARG A 193 -8.91 39.13 11.40
C ARG A 193 -8.92 38.82 12.90
N ALA A 194 -9.04 39.81 13.78
CA ALA A 194 -8.91 39.57 15.22
C ALA A 194 -10.12 38.82 15.82
N LYS A 195 -11.35 39.14 15.39
CA LYS A 195 -12.58 38.51 15.93
C LYS A 195 -13.01 37.23 15.20
N LEU A 196 -12.69 37.03 13.92
CA LEU A 196 -12.89 35.73 13.26
C LEU A 196 -11.89 34.68 13.74
N LEU A 197 -10.70 35.11 14.20
CA LEU A 197 -9.71 34.21 14.77
C LEU A 197 -9.99 33.82 16.23
N SER A 198 -10.84 34.53 16.98
CA SER A 198 -11.15 34.16 18.36
C SER A 198 -11.86 32.80 18.49
N PRO A 199 -12.89 32.44 17.67
CA PRO A 199 -13.47 31.09 17.71
C PRO A 199 -12.52 30.02 17.16
N ILE A 200 -11.64 30.37 16.22
CA ILE A 200 -10.62 29.46 15.69
C ILE A 200 -9.55 29.17 16.75
N ARG A 201 -9.19 30.16 17.57
CA ARG A 201 -8.25 29.98 18.68
C ARG A 201 -8.84 29.13 19.79
N SER A 202 -10.10 29.36 20.17
CA SER A 202 -10.76 28.54 21.20
C SER A 202 -10.99 27.11 20.72
N SER A 203 -11.38 26.90 19.45
CA SER A 203 -11.48 25.55 18.89
C SER A 203 -10.13 24.84 18.82
N ARG A 204 -9.05 25.55 18.47
CA ARG A 204 -7.70 24.99 18.47
C ARG A 204 -7.21 24.67 19.88
N ALA A 205 -7.60 25.44 20.89
CA ALA A 205 -7.33 25.12 22.28
C ALA A 205 -8.10 23.85 22.71
N ASP A 206 -9.39 23.72 22.37
CA ASP A 206 -10.20 22.51 22.60
C ASP A 206 -9.59 21.28 21.88
N MET A 207 -9.14 21.43 20.63
CA MET A 207 -8.42 20.37 19.90
C MET A 207 -7.13 19.95 20.58
N ARG A 208 -6.33 20.91 21.06
CA ARG A 208 -5.07 20.62 21.77
C ARG A 208 -5.36 19.88 23.06
N GLN A 209 -6.30 20.37 23.87
CA GLN A 209 -6.70 19.72 25.12
C GLN A 209 -7.14 18.27 24.87
N LYS A 210 -7.99 18.03 23.86
CA LYS A 210 -8.41 16.66 23.49
C LYS A 210 -7.25 15.79 23.03
N ARG A 211 -6.36 16.32 22.20
CA ARG A 211 -5.17 15.60 21.75
C ARG A 211 -4.26 15.28 22.93
N ASP A 212 -4.04 16.22 23.83
CA ASP A 212 -3.12 16.09 24.96
C ASP A 212 -3.66 15.05 25.96
N LEU A 213 -4.98 15.05 26.24
CA LEU A 213 -5.66 13.99 27.01
C LEU A 213 -5.56 12.60 26.34
N LEU A 214 -5.75 12.53 25.02
CA LEU A 214 -5.59 11.26 24.29
C LEU A 214 -4.13 10.77 24.30
N LEU A 215 -3.17 11.69 24.25
CA LEU A 215 -1.74 11.36 24.32
C LEU A 215 -1.37 10.87 25.72
N GLU A 216 -1.90 11.49 26.77
CA GLU A 216 -1.70 11.04 28.16
C GLU A 216 -2.23 9.61 28.35
N MET A 217 -3.47 9.33 27.91
CA MET A 217 -4.02 7.98 28.00
C MET A 217 -3.24 6.95 27.17
N LYS A 218 -2.81 7.35 25.97
CA LYS A 218 -1.96 6.51 25.11
C LYS A 218 -0.62 6.22 25.79
N ASP A 219 -0.01 7.22 26.42
CA ASP A 219 1.26 7.08 27.11
C ASP A 219 1.14 6.11 28.31
N LEU A 220 0.03 6.17 29.06
CA LEU A 220 -0.30 5.20 30.12
C LEU A 220 -0.46 3.77 29.60
N HIS A 221 -1.17 3.60 28.49
CA HIS A 221 -1.33 2.28 27.87
C HIS A 221 0.00 1.74 27.34
N THR A 222 0.82 2.58 26.72
CA THR A 222 2.16 2.15 26.25
C THR A 222 3.09 1.78 27.40
N SER A 223 3.06 2.52 28.50
CA SER A 223 3.83 2.15 29.71
C SER A 223 3.31 0.83 30.30
N SER A 224 1.99 0.66 30.43
CA SER A 224 1.38 -0.60 30.89
C SER A 224 1.74 -1.79 30.00
N LEU A 225 1.72 -1.60 28.68
CA LEU A 225 2.12 -2.61 27.69
C LEU A 225 3.60 -2.99 27.84
N GLY A 226 4.48 -2.00 28.06
CA GLY A 226 5.89 -2.21 28.29
C GLY A 226 6.20 -2.93 29.61
N ILE A 227 5.53 -2.56 30.70
CA ILE A 227 5.66 -3.22 32.02
C ILE A 227 5.22 -4.69 31.91
N LEU A 228 4.09 -4.94 31.26
CA LEU A 228 3.64 -6.30 31.00
C LEU A 228 4.70 -7.07 30.20
N MET A 229 5.23 -6.48 29.13
CA MET A 229 6.20 -7.15 28.25
C MET A 229 7.50 -7.47 28.99
N GLU A 230 7.98 -6.58 29.86
CA GLU A 230 9.12 -6.87 30.73
C GLU A 230 8.82 -8.04 31.68
N GLY A 231 7.62 -8.03 32.28
CA GLY A 231 7.12 -9.14 33.10
C GLY A 231 7.16 -10.49 32.37
N TRP A 232 6.96 -10.48 31.06
CA TRP A 232 7.07 -11.65 30.19
C TRP A 232 8.51 -12.04 29.85
N HIS A 233 9.40 -11.08 29.59
CA HIS A 233 10.81 -11.38 29.34
C HIS A 233 11.50 -12.01 30.56
N LEU A 234 11.07 -11.65 31.78
CA LEU A 234 11.47 -12.32 33.02
C LEU A 234 11.08 -13.81 33.04
N PHE A 235 9.96 -14.18 32.40
CA PHE A 235 9.56 -15.58 32.25
C PHE A 235 10.48 -16.33 31.27
N GLU A 236 10.90 -15.67 30.19
CA GLU A 236 11.78 -16.24 29.16
C GLU A 236 13.24 -16.41 29.65
N SER A 237 13.76 -15.48 30.47
CA SER A 237 15.15 -15.52 30.94
C SER A 237 15.43 -16.58 32.00
N ASN A 238 14.46 -16.83 32.90
CA ASN A 238 14.64 -17.71 34.05
C ASN A 238 14.76 -19.20 33.68
N ASP A 239 14.32 -19.59 32.49
CA ASP A 239 14.43 -20.98 32.00
C ASP A 239 15.82 -21.32 31.43
N SER A 240 16.63 -20.32 31.06
CA SER A 240 17.95 -20.56 30.44
C SER A 240 19.04 -21.00 31.43
N THR A 241 18.80 -20.85 32.74
CA THR A 241 19.84 -21.03 33.77
C THR A 241 19.57 -22.10 34.83
N SER A 242 18.42 -22.79 34.83
CA SER A 242 18.12 -23.80 35.87
C SER A 242 17.48 -25.08 35.34
N LEU A 243 18.25 -25.89 34.60
CA LEU A 243 17.90 -27.28 34.31
C LEU A 243 18.37 -28.20 35.47
N CYS A 244 17.66 -28.15 36.61
CA CYS A 244 17.71 -29.23 37.60
C CYS A 244 16.42 -30.06 37.48
N PRO A 245 16.49 -31.39 37.26
CA PRO A 245 15.30 -32.22 37.08
C PRO A 245 14.65 -32.54 38.44
N GLY A 246 13.34 -32.29 38.58
CA GLY A 246 12.52 -32.93 39.61
C GLY A 246 11.68 -32.04 40.54
N ALA A 247 11.74 -30.70 40.45
CA ALA A 247 10.82 -29.83 41.19
C ALA A 247 10.49 -28.58 40.37
N ILE A 248 9.21 -28.18 40.32
CA ILE A 248 8.83 -26.87 39.79
C ILE A 248 9.61 -25.81 40.57
N ASN A 249 10.48 -25.08 39.86
CA ASN A 249 11.36 -24.11 40.48
C ASN A 249 10.50 -23.01 41.14
N ALA A 250 10.72 -22.73 42.43
CA ALA A 250 9.94 -21.73 43.18
C ALA A 250 9.95 -20.35 42.51
N GLN A 251 11.02 -20.06 41.74
CA GLN A 251 11.18 -18.86 40.91
C GLN A 251 10.13 -18.75 39.79
N TRP A 252 9.70 -19.87 39.20
CA TRP A 252 8.69 -19.90 38.16
C TRP A 252 7.28 -19.68 38.72
N CYS A 253 6.98 -20.31 39.86
CA CYS A 253 5.73 -20.05 40.60
C CYS A 253 5.63 -18.60 41.06
N ASP A 254 6.76 -17.98 41.42
CA ASP A 254 6.84 -16.57 41.77
C ASP A 254 6.64 -15.67 40.53
N ALA A 255 7.22 -16.02 39.37
CA ALA A 255 6.98 -15.29 38.12
C ALA A 255 5.50 -15.29 37.71
N VAL A 256 4.79 -16.42 37.85
CA VAL A 256 3.34 -16.52 37.58
C VAL A 256 2.54 -15.64 38.54
N ARG A 257 2.86 -15.64 39.85
CA ARG A 257 2.22 -14.77 40.85
C ARG A 257 2.41 -13.30 40.50
N ARG A 258 3.65 -12.92 40.17
CA ARG A 258 3.98 -11.55 39.75
C ARG A 258 3.21 -11.15 38.50
N ALA A 259 3.11 -12.02 37.49
CA ALA A 259 2.35 -11.74 36.27
C ALA A 259 0.86 -11.50 36.56
N VAL A 260 0.21 -12.34 37.38
CA VAL A 260 -1.21 -12.14 37.76
C VAL A 260 -1.39 -10.85 38.57
N ALA A 261 -0.50 -10.59 39.54
CA ALA A 261 -0.52 -9.36 40.33
C ALA A 261 -0.29 -8.10 39.49
N LEU A 262 0.61 -8.16 38.49
CA LEU A 262 0.85 -7.08 37.54
C LEU A 262 -0.39 -6.76 36.72
N ILE A 263 -1.07 -7.77 36.17
CA ILE A 263 -2.31 -7.56 35.40
C ILE A 263 -3.37 -6.86 36.26
N GLU A 264 -3.55 -7.33 37.49
CA GLU A 264 -4.53 -6.78 38.42
C GLU A 264 -4.19 -5.33 38.83
N ALA A 265 -2.94 -5.08 39.22
CA ALA A 265 -2.43 -3.76 39.58
C ALA A 265 -2.57 -2.76 38.43
N ILE A 266 -2.31 -3.19 37.20
CA ILE A 266 -2.46 -2.34 36.01
C ILE A 266 -3.92 -1.92 35.81
N PHE A 267 -4.89 -2.83 35.95
CA PHE A 267 -6.30 -2.44 35.82
C PHE A 267 -6.79 -1.53 36.94
N GLU A 268 -6.31 -1.72 38.17
CA GLU A 268 -6.64 -0.84 39.30
C GLU A 268 -6.03 0.54 39.14
N GLN A 269 -4.78 0.60 38.69
CA GLN A 269 -4.05 1.84 38.51
C GLN A 269 -4.51 2.60 37.25
N ILE A 270 -4.85 1.92 36.14
CA ILE A 270 -5.46 2.59 34.97
C ILE A 270 -6.82 3.20 35.32
N ALA A 271 -7.61 2.57 36.20
CA ALA A 271 -8.90 3.10 36.62
C ALA A 271 -8.79 4.41 37.42
N LEU A 272 -7.61 4.72 37.98
CA LEU A 272 -7.32 5.93 38.75
C LEU A 272 -6.80 7.09 37.88
N GLU A 273 -6.59 6.88 36.57
CA GLU A 273 -5.98 7.85 35.63
C GLU A 273 -4.73 8.59 36.17
N PRO A 274 -3.71 7.88 36.72
CA PRO A 274 -2.51 8.50 37.28
C PRO A 274 -1.56 8.96 36.18
N SER A 275 -0.55 9.77 36.52
CA SER A 275 0.53 10.09 35.59
C SER A 275 1.42 8.87 35.28
N THR A 276 2.20 8.89 34.19
CA THR A 276 3.01 7.74 33.75
C THR A 276 4.01 7.25 34.81
N HIS A 277 4.63 8.16 35.56
CA HIS A 277 5.57 7.79 36.62
C HIS A 277 4.85 7.27 37.88
N GLU A 278 3.69 7.83 38.22
CA GLU A 278 2.86 7.34 39.33
C GLU A 278 2.26 5.96 39.04
N LEU A 279 2.00 5.64 37.78
CA LEU A 279 1.63 4.30 37.33
C LEU A 279 2.74 3.30 37.62
N GLU A 280 3.98 3.57 37.17
CA GLU A 280 5.13 2.69 37.39
C GLU A 280 5.35 2.46 38.88
N HIS A 281 5.46 3.52 39.68
CA HIS A 281 5.65 3.42 41.12
C HIS A 281 4.47 2.74 41.84
N GLY A 282 3.23 3.01 41.43
CA GLY A 282 2.04 2.38 41.98
C GLY A 282 2.02 0.87 41.73
N VAL A 283 2.31 0.45 40.49
CA VAL A 283 2.36 -0.97 40.11
C VAL A 283 3.47 -1.70 40.88
N PHE A 284 4.68 -1.14 40.96
CA PHE A 284 5.76 -1.76 41.74
C PHE A 284 5.48 -1.78 43.25
N ALA A 285 4.85 -0.74 43.80
CA ALA A 285 4.45 -0.72 45.21
C ALA A 285 3.37 -1.77 45.54
N THR A 286 2.42 -1.99 44.63
CA THR A 286 1.44 -3.08 44.78
C THR A 286 2.08 -4.46 44.67
N LEU A 287 3.10 -4.60 43.80
CA LEU A 287 3.84 -5.84 43.64
C LEU A 287 4.66 -6.18 44.90
N GLU A 288 5.34 -5.20 45.50
CA GLU A 288 6.09 -5.38 46.75
C GLU A 288 5.17 -5.77 47.91
N LYS A 289 4.00 -5.16 48.01
CA LYS A 289 2.99 -5.52 49.03
C LYS A 289 2.45 -6.94 48.85
N GLY A 290 2.34 -7.44 47.62
CA GLY A 290 1.88 -8.78 47.30
C GLY A 290 2.87 -9.91 47.62
N ASN A 291 4.18 -9.61 47.70
CA ASN A 291 5.22 -10.60 47.99
C ASN A 291 5.22 -11.10 49.45
N HIS A 292 4.52 -10.42 50.36
CA HIS A 292 4.57 -10.70 51.81
C HIS A 292 3.57 -11.77 52.32
N THR A 293 2.75 -12.39 51.47
CA THR A 293 1.83 -13.48 51.89
C THR A 293 2.50 -14.86 51.79
N GLN A 294 3.57 -15.06 52.56
CA GLN A 294 4.31 -16.32 52.65
C GLN A 294 3.74 -17.17 53.81
N GLY A 295 2.62 -17.87 53.59
CA GLY A 295 2.02 -18.68 54.67
C GLY A 295 0.77 -19.51 54.36
N LYS A 296 0.37 -19.71 53.09
CA LYS A 296 -0.78 -20.56 52.73
C LYS A 296 -0.33 -21.84 52.03
N ASN A 297 -1.10 -22.92 52.20
CA ASN A 297 -0.86 -24.27 51.66
C ASN A 297 -0.52 -24.26 50.15
N SER A 298 0.38 -25.14 49.70
CA SER A 298 0.92 -25.20 48.33
C SER A 298 -0.12 -25.26 47.22
N VAL A 299 -1.28 -25.88 47.48
CA VAL A 299 -2.39 -26.07 46.53
C VAL A 299 -3.40 -24.92 46.54
N GLN A 300 -3.53 -24.16 47.64
CA GLN A 300 -4.51 -23.07 47.77
C GLN A 300 -4.08 -21.79 47.05
N ILE A 301 -2.78 -21.56 46.94
CA ILE A 301 -2.22 -20.39 46.25
C ILE A 301 -2.58 -20.37 44.75
N PRO A 302 -2.36 -21.43 43.96
CA PRO A 302 -2.69 -21.38 42.53
C PRO A 302 -4.20 -21.33 42.28
N LEU A 303 -5.02 -21.84 43.21
CA LEU A 303 -6.48 -21.72 43.13
C LEU A 303 -6.94 -20.26 43.31
N ASP A 304 -6.41 -19.53 44.30
CA ASP A 304 -6.66 -18.09 44.48
C ASP A 304 -6.23 -17.28 43.24
N LEU A 305 -5.09 -17.64 42.61
CA LEU A 305 -4.65 -17.00 41.36
C LEU A 305 -5.64 -17.24 40.21
N ILE A 306 -6.16 -18.46 40.06
CA ILE A 306 -7.15 -18.79 39.01
C ILE A 306 -8.44 -18.00 39.25
N GLU A 307 -8.92 -17.90 40.49
CA GLU A 307 -10.11 -17.10 40.84
C GLU A 307 -9.93 -15.63 40.48
N ARG A 308 -8.78 -15.03 40.85
CA ARG A 308 -8.44 -13.65 40.48
C ARG A 308 -8.38 -13.45 38.98
N LEU A 309 -7.78 -14.38 38.24
CA LEU A 309 -7.75 -14.34 36.77
C LEU A 309 -9.15 -14.41 36.15
N VAL A 310 -10.03 -15.26 36.67
CA VAL A 310 -11.44 -15.33 36.23
C VAL A 310 -12.17 -14.01 36.49
N HIS A 311 -11.95 -13.39 37.65
CA HIS A 311 -12.53 -12.08 37.98
C HIS A 311 -12.01 -10.97 37.04
N VAL A 312 -10.71 -10.95 36.75
CA VAL A 312 -10.12 -10.01 35.78
C VAL A 312 -10.75 -10.17 34.39
N LEU A 313 -10.92 -11.40 33.92
CA LEU A 313 -11.48 -11.69 32.60
C LEU A 313 -12.98 -11.36 32.48
N ARG A 314 -13.78 -11.69 33.50
CA ARG A 314 -15.24 -11.51 33.46
C ARG A 314 -15.69 -10.09 33.78
N GLU A 315 -14.97 -9.38 34.65
CA GLU A 315 -15.44 -8.09 35.16
C GLU A 315 -14.51 -6.93 34.79
N LYS A 316 -13.21 -6.99 35.15
CA LYS A 316 -12.28 -5.87 34.97
C LYS A 316 -12.01 -5.55 33.49
N LEU A 317 -11.79 -6.57 32.63
CA LEU A 317 -11.49 -6.41 31.21
C LEU A 317 -12.64 -5.78 30.36
N PRO A 318 -13.89 -6.29 30.40
CA PRO A 318 -14.99 -5.70 29.62
C PRO A 318 -15.40 -4.32 30.14
N LYS A 319 -15.34 -4.08 31.46
CA LYS A 319 -15.60 -2.76 32.06
C LYS A 319 -14.57 -1.73 31.62
N HIS A 320 -13.29 -2.12 31.53
CA HIS A 320 -12.24 -1.25 30.99
C HIS A 320 -12.49 -0.93 29.51
N THR A 321 -12.79 -1.95 28.70
CA THR A 321 -13.05 -1.77 27.26
C THR A 321 -14.22 -0.83 26.97
N THR A 322 -15.31 -0.96 27.71
CA THR A 322 -16.48 -0.08 27.57
C THR A 322 -16.16 1.36 27.99
N SER A 323 -15.47 1.54 29.12
CA SER A 323 -15.03 2.87 29.61
C SER A 323 -14.10 3.56 28.61
N MET A 324 -13.13 2.83 28.08
CA MET A 324 -12.21 3.31 27.05
C MET A 324 -12.95 3.72 25.77
N SER A 325 -13.90 2.91 25.30
CA SER A 325 -14.68 3.24 24.10
C SER A 325 -15.51 4.52 24.28
N LEU A 326 -16.02 4.79 25.48
CA LEU A 326 -16.73 6.02 25.82
C LEU A 326 -15.78 7.21 25.89
N PHE A 327 -14.58 7.03 26.45
CA PHE A 327 -13.52 8.04 26.47
C PHE A 327 -13.11 8.44 25.05
N ILE A 328 -12.85 7.46 24.18
CA ILE A 328 -12.54 7.66 22.75
C ILE A 328 -13.71 8.36 22.04
N ARG A 329 -14.96 7.97 22.31
CA ARG A 329 -16.13 8.64 21.72
C ARG A 329 -16.27 10.09 22.15
N ARG A 330 -15.81 10.44 23.36
CA ARG A 330 -15.90 11.80 23.91
C ARG A 330 -14.77 12.71 23.44
N HIS A 331 -13.53 12.22 23.42
CA HIS A 331 -12.32 13.00 23.12
C HIS A 331 -11.75 12.77 21.72
N GLY A 332 -12.10 11.66 21.06
CA GLY A 332 -11.72 11.34 19.69
C GLY A 332 -12.49 12.14 18.64
N ARG A 333 -12.44 11.67 17.39
CA ARG A 333 -13.03 12.34 16.22
C ARG A 333 -14.51 12.68 16.41
N PRO A 334 -14.95 13.86 15.92
CA PRO A 334 -16.36 14.22 15.94
C PRO A 334 -17.18 13.22 15.12
N SER A 335 -18.45 13.04 15.49
CA SER A 335 -19.34 12.08 14.83
C SER A 335 -19.43 12.33 13.31
N ARG A 336 -19.72 11.28 12.54
CA ARG A 336 -19.82 11.36 11.07
C ARG A 336 -20.82 12.44 10.63
N ILE A 337 -21.89 12.64 11.38
CA ILE A 337 -22.89 13.68 11.11
C ILE A 337 -22.24 15.08 11.16
N VAL A 338 -21.44 15.36 12.20
CA VAL A 338 -20.74 16.64 12.36
C VAL A 338 -19.69 16.85 11.25
N ARG A 339 -19.02 15.78 10.81
CA ARG A 339 -17.99 15.88 9.76
C ARG A 339 -18.58 16.07 8.35
N TYR A 340 -19.66 15.36 8.05
CA TYR A 340 -20.20 15.26 6.70
C TYR A 340 -21.42 16.15 6.43
N TRP A 341 -22.02 16.82 7.42
CA TRP A 341 -23.18 17.67 7.13
C TRP A 341 -22.89 18.77 6.11
N LEU A 342 -21.70 19.39 6.17
CA LEU A 342 -21.33 20.49 5.26
C LEU A 342 -21.11 20.02 3.82
N PRO A 343 -20.29 18.99 3.54
CA PRO A 343 -20.18 18.45 2.19
C PRO A 343 -21.48 17.79 1.73
N VAL A 344 -22.28 17.17 2.61
CA VAL A 344 -23.59 16.62 2.23
C VAL A 344 -24.57 17.73 1.88
N SER A 345 -24.63 18.83 2.63
CA SER A 345 -25.47 19.97 2.28
C SER A 345 -25.00 20.64 0.99
N ALA A 346 -23.69 20.78 0.80
CA ALA A 346 -23.13 21.31 -0.43
C ALA A 346 -23.40 20.38 -1.63
N ALA A 347 -23.27 19.07 -1.45
CA ALA A 347 -23.58 18.07 -2.48
C ALA A 347 -25.08 17.99 -2.76
N LEU A 348 -25.94 18.18 -1.77
CA LEU A 348 -27.40 18.22 -1.98
C LEU A 348 -27.79 19.48 -2.76
N LEU A 349 -27.23 20.64 -2.40
CA LEU A 349 -27.46 21.91 -3.10
C LEU A 349 -26.88 21.88 -4.52
N SER A 350 -25.63 21.42 -4.67
CA SER A 350 -24.97 21.26 -5.96
C SER A 350 -25.62 20.16 -6.80
N GLY A 351 -26.14 19.11 -6.18
CA GLY A 351 -26.86 18.02 -6.85
C GLY A 351 -28.18 18.54 -7.41
N GLY A 352 -28.92 19.33 -6.63
CA GLY A 352 -30.13 20.01 -7.12
C GLY A 352 -29.85 20.99 -8.27
N ALA A 353 -28.78 21.78 -8.17
CA ALA A 353 -28.37 22.71 -9.23
C ALA A 353 -27.84 21.99 -10.48
N SER A 354 -27.01 20.97 -10.31
CA SER A 354 -26.43 20.16 -11.39
C SER A 354 -27.51 19.35 -12.10
N MET A 355 -28.46 18.77 -11.36
CA MET A 355 -29.60 18.08 -11.95
C MET A 355 -30.43 19.04 -12.79
N ARG A 356 -30.71 20.26 -12.30
CA ARG A 356 -31.40 21.30 -13.09
C ARG A 356 -30.62 21.71 -14.35
N PHE A 357 -29.29 21.82 -14.24
CA PHE A 357 -28.41 22.16 -15.37
C PHE A 357 -28.36 21.04 -16.42
N LEU A 358 -28.22 19.77 -15.99
CA LEU A 358 -28.25 18.61 -16.86
C LEU A 358 -29.61 18.46 -17.54
N THR A 359 -30.72 18.67 -16.84
CA THR A 359 -32.06 18.58 -17.44
C THR A 359 -32.31 19.70 -18.45
N ASN A 360 -31.81 20.91 -18.20
CA ASN A 360 -31.96 22.03 -19.14
C ASN A 360 -31.09 21.92 -20.40
N ARG A 361 -29.98 21.16 -20.38
CA ARG A 361 -29.03 21.05 -21.49
C ARG A 361 -28.88 19.63 -22.04
N ARG A 362 -29.88 18.77 -21.86
CA ARG A 362 -29.83 17.37 -22.37
C ARG A 362 -29.51 17.31 -23.86
N GLU A 363 -30.11 18.19 -24.65
CA GLU A 363 -29.93 18.23 -26.10
C GLU A 363 -28.48 18.59 -26.48
N GLU A 364 -27.90 19.62 -25.84
CA GLU A 364 -26.50 20.00 -26.05
C GLU A 364 -25.52 18.89 -25.65
N ILE A 365 -25.83 18.13 -24.59
CA ILE A 365 -24.98 17.02 -24.13
C ILE A 365 -25.04 15.85 -25.11
N ILE A 366 -26.24 15.48 -25.58
CA ILE A 366 -26.41 14.41 -26.58
C ILE A 366 -25.68 14.78 -27.87
N GLN A 367 -25.87 16.01 -28.36
CA GLN A 367 -25.16 16.52 -29.53
C GLN A 367 -23.66 16.55 -29.29
N SER A 368 -23.18 16.96 -28.11
CA SER A 368 -21.75 16.92 -27.79
C SER A 368 -21.18 15.50 -27.83
N PHE A 369 -21.90 14.48 -27.34
CA PHE A 369 -21.45 13.09 -27.42
C PHE A 369 -21.42 12.58 -28.86
N VAL A 370 -22.44 12.88 -29.65
CA VAL A 370 -22.50 12.52 -31.08
C VAL A 370 -21.38 13.21 -31.86
N ASN A 371 -21.12 14.50 -31.58
CA ASN A 371 -20.06 15.27 -32.22
C ASN A 371 -18.67 14.77 -31.80
N ILE A 372 -18.44 14.40 -30.54
CA ILE A 372 -17.18 13.80 -30.10
C ILE A 372 -16.97 12.44 -30.77
N GLY A 373 -18.02 11.62 -30.86
CA GLY A 373 -17.98 10.30 -31.49
C GLY A 373 -17.62 10.39 -32.98
N SER A 374 -18.35 11.21 -33.73
CA SER A 374 -18.08 11.46 -35.16
C SER A 374 -16.69 12.07 -35.38
N THR A 375 -16.31 13.10 -34.61
CA THR A 375 -14.97 13.71 -34.71
C THR A 375 -13.84 12.70 -34.42
N THR A 376 -14.05 11.77 -33.49
CA THR A 376 -13.06 10.72 -33.18
C THR A 376 -12.94 9.71 -34.33
N ILE A 377 -14.06 9.31 -34.92
CA ILE A 377 -14.09 8.41 -36.08
C ILE A 377 -13.42 9.08 -37.29
N ASP A 378 -13.74 10.35 -37.55
CA ASP A 378 -13.17 11.12 -38.66
C ASP A 378 -11.67 11.35 -38.47
N PHE A 379 -11.24 11.64 -37.24
CA PHE A 379 -9.83 11.76 -36.89
C PHE A 379 -9.08 10.45 -37.13
N TRP A 380 -9.61 9.32 -36.63
CA TRP A 380 -8.98 8.01 -36.82
C TRP A 380 -8.94 7.59 -38.30
N GLY A 381 -10.04 7.83 -39.03
CA GLY A 381 -10.15 7.55 -40.45
C GLY A 381 -9.13 8.35 -41.28
N ASN A 382 -9.12 9.67 -41.15
CA ASN A 382 -8.33 10.56 -41.99
C ASN A 382 -6.84 10.60 -41.62
N TRP A 383 -6.50 10.49 -40.33
CA TRP A 383 -5.12 10.68 -39.86
C TRP A 383 -4.37 9.40 -39.51
N VAL A 384 -5.06 8.28 -39.33
CA VAL A 384 -4.42 6.99 -39.00
C VAL A 384 -4.69 5.96 -40.09
N VAL A 385 -5.94 5.68 -40.42
CA VAL A 385 -6.30 4.59 -41.36
C VAL A 385 -5.94 4.94 -42.80
N HIS A 386 -6.32 6.13 -43.28
CA HIS A 386 -6.09 6.53 -44.66
C HIS A 386 -4.59 6.63 -45.02
N PRO A 387 -3.74 7.24 -44.18
CA PRO A 387 -2.30 7.29 -44.45
C PRO A 387 -1.62 5.92 -44.38
N ILE A 388 -2.03 5.02 -43.46
CA ILE A 388 -1.52 3.63 -43.42
C ILE A 388 -1.92 2.88 -44.69
N ARG A 389 -3.16 3.06 -45.16
CA ARG A 389 -3.64 2.44 -46.41
C ARG A 389 -2.91 3.00 -47.64
N LYS A 390 -2.57 4.29 -47.64
CA LYS A 390 -1.74 4.89 -48.70
C LYS A 390 -0.31 4.36 -48.66
N LEU A 391 0.30 4.30 -47.49
CA LEU A 391 1.65 3.77 -47.27
C LEU A 391 1.76 2.29 -47.68
N ILE A 392 0.81 1.45 -47.24
CA ILE A 392 0.78 0.04 -47.65
C ILE A 392 0.53 -0.10 -49.15
N GLY A 393 -0.25 0.81 -49.76
CA GLY A 393 -0.46 0.85 -51.20
C GLY A 393 0.81 1.22 -51.98
N THR A 394 1.63 2.14 -51.46
CA THR A 394 2.91 2.55 -52.03
C THR A 394 3.98 1.47 -51.89
N ILE A 395 4.01 0.74 -50.76
CA ILE A 395 4.95 -0.36 -50.51
C ILE A 395 4.54 -1.66 -51.23
N ARG A 396 3.23 -1.92 -51.34
CA ARG A 396 2.67 -3.15 -51.95
C ARG A 396 2.51 -3.05 -53.46
N HIS A 397 2.60 -1.86 -54.06
CA HIS A 397 2.82 -1.75 -55.51
C HIS A 397 4.20 -2.32 -55.81
N ASP A 398 4.21 -3.60 -56.16
CA ASP A 398 5.37 -4.33 -56.63
C ASP A 398 6.01 -3.55 -57.79
N GLU A 399 7.30 -3.22 -57.66
CA GLU A 399 8.16 -2.58 -58.67
C GLU A 399 8.13 -3.29 -60.04
N LYS A 400 7.45 -4.43 -60.13
CA LYS A 400 7.48 -5.36 -61.26
C LYS A 400 6.19 -5.46 -62.07
N SER A 401 5.06 -4.83 -61.74
CA SER A 401 3.77 -5.35 -62.26
C SER A 401 2.92 -4.50 -63.20
N GLU A 402 3.22 -3.24 -63.54
CA GLU A 402 2.41 -2.58 -64.58
C GLU A 402 3.19 -1.57 -65.43
N ILE A 403 3.83 -0.57 -64.82
CA ILE A 403 4.55 0.48 -65.57
C ILE A 403 5.96 0.00 -65.95
N ALA A 404 6.60 -0.77 -65.07
CA ALA A 404 7.85 -1.43 -65.38
C ALA A 404 7.68 -2.59 -66.37
N ILE A 405 6.52 -3.22 -66.51
CA ILE A 405 6.33 -4.29 -67.51
C ILE A 405 6.19 -3.67 -68.90
N MET A 406 5.39 -2.62 -69.06
CA MET A 406 5.29 -1.93 -70.35
C MET A 406 6.62 -1.28 -70.74
N SER A 407 7.30 -0.60 -69.81
CA SER A 407 8.60 0.01 -70.09
C SER A 407 9.72 -1.02 -70.25
N LYS A 408 9.67 -2.17 -69.57
CA LYS A 408 10.67 -3.23 -69.74
C LYS A 408 10.46 -3.99 -71.04
N ASP A 409 9.22 -4.26 -71.44
CA ASP A 409 8.95 -4.91 -72.72
C ASP A 409 9.26 -3.98 -73.89
N SER A 410 8.98 -2.67 -73.78
CA SER A 410 9.45 -1.67 -74.75
C SER A 410 10.96 -1.50 -74.72
N LEU A 411 11.61 -1.43 -73.54
CA LEU A 411 13.08 -1.37 -73.42
C LEU A 411 13.76 -2.62 -73.95
N LEU A 412 13.19 -3.81 -73.72
CA LEU A 412 13.70 -5.07 -74.26
C LEU A 412 13.49 -5.14 -75.76
N ALA A 413 12.35 -4.67 -76.28
CA ALA A 413 12.10 -4.57 -77.71
C ALA A 413 13.03 -3.56 -78.39
N ASP A 414 13.26 -2.40 -77.76
CA ASP A 414 14.14 -1.34 -78.27
C ASP A 414 15.62 -1.73 -78.14
N ARG A 415 16.03 -2.42 -77.07
CA ARG A 415 17.38 -3.03 -76.96
C ARG A 415 17.58 -4.13 -77.98
N ALA A 416 16.60 -5.00 -78.20
CA ALA A 416 16.67 -6.02 -79.25
C ALA A 416 16.70 -5.40 -80.66
N SER A 417 16.01 -4.27 -80.87
CA SER A 417 16.08 -3.49 -82.11
C SER A 417 17.47 -2.88 -82.29
N LEU A 418 18.04 -2.30 -81.22
CA LEU A 418 19.39 -1.74 -81.23
C LEU A 418 20.45 -2.83 -81.48
N GLU A 419 20.34 -3.99 -80.83
CA GLU A 419 21.20 -5.15 -81.04
C GLU A 419 21.19 -5.58 -82.51
N ARG A 420 20.01 -5.73 -83.13
CA ARG A 420 19.88 -6.10 -84.55
C ARG A 420 20.50 -5.03 -85.45
N MET A 421 20.22 -3.75 -85.20
CA MET A 421 20.70 -2.66 -86.04
C MET A 421 22.22 -2.48 -85.98
N VAL A 422 22.82 -2.69 -84.80
CA VAL A 422 24.27 -2.61 -84.60
C VAL A 422 24.98 -3.81 -85.21
N VAL A 423 24.42 -5.02 -85.03
CA VAL A 423 24.97 -6.24 -85.65
C VAL A 423 24.91 -6.16 -87.17
N ASP A 424 23.80 -5.67 -87.73
CA ASP A 424 23.65 -5.45 -89.18
C ASP A 424 24.65 -4.40 -89.69
N PHE A 425 24.85 -3.31 -88.95
CA PHE A 425 25.82 -2.27 -89.30
C PHE A 425 27.27 -2.78 -89.33
N VAL A 426 27.66 -3.62 -88.37
CA VAL A 426 29.01 -4.21 -88.30
C VAL A 426 29.19 -5.30 -89.36
N ARG A 427 28.15 -6.09 -89.66
CA ARG A 427 28.20 -7.15 -90.67
C ARG A 427 28.36 -6.62 -92.09
N ASP A 428 27.73 -5.48 -92.40
CA ASP A 428 27.82 -4.83 -93.70
C ASP A 428 29.19 -4.14 -93.96
N ARG A 429 30.06 -4.06 -92.94
CA ARG A 429 31.42 -3.50 -93.03
C ARG A 429 32.47 -4.40 -92.37
N PRO A 430 33.05 -5.39 -93.08
CA PRO A 430 34.31 -5.98 -92.67
C PRO A 430 35.44 -4.98 -92.94
N ASP A 431 36.07 -4.46 -91.88
CA ASP A 431 37.26 -3.62 -92.04
C ASP A 431 38.35 -4.40 -92.80
N PRO A 432 38.96 -3.85 -93.87
CA PRO A 432 39.94 -4.57 -94.70
C PRO A 432 41.31 -4.78 -94.02
N HIS A 433 41.46 -4.42 -92.75
CA HIS A 433 42.70 -4.58 -91.96
C HIS A 433 42.56 -5.50 -90.75
N GLN A 434 41.44 -6.22 -90.59
CA GLN A 434 41.32 -7.32 -89.64
C GLN A 434 40.77 -8.56 -90.34
N GLY A 435 41.60 -9.60 -90.39
CA GLY A 435 41.26 -10.88 -90.99
C GLY A 435 40.03 -11.51 -90.34
N VAL A 436 39.12 -11.95 -91.21
CA VAL A 436 38.20 -13.10 -91.16
C VAL A 436 37.97 -13.74 -89.77
N VAL A 437 36.68 -13.69 -89.37
CA VAL A 437 35.97 -14.32 -88.23
C VAL A 437 35.99 -13.54 -86.90
N THR A 438 35.12 -12.53 -86.79
CA THR A 438 34.58 -12.10 -85.49
C THR A 438 33.24 -12.79 -85.26
N ASP A 439 33.22 -13.69 -84.28
CA ASP A 439 32.07 -14.40 -83.75
C ASP A 439 30.91 -13.43 -83.48
N THR A 440 29.81 -13.57 -84.22
CA THR A 440 28.63 -12.70 -84.11
C THR A 440 28.06 -12.70 -82.69
N THR A 441 28.33 -13.75 -81.90
CA THR A 441 27.87 -13.88 -80.51
C THR A 441 28.68 -13.03 -79.52
N ALA A 442 29.97 -12.80 -79.77
CA ALA A 442 30.80 -11.92 -78.94
C ALA A 442 30.40 -10.45 -79.11
N ILE A 443 30.07 -10.04 -80.34
CA ILE A 443 29.59 -8.69 -80.66
C ILE A 443 28.22 -8.44 -80.02
N VAL A 444 27.31 -9.43 -80.05
CA VAL A 444 26.01 -9.33 -79.37
C VAL A 444 26.19 -9.16 -77.85
N ASN A 445 27.17 -9.82 -77.25
CA ASN A 445 27.46 -9.67 -75.82
C ASN A 445 28.09 -8.31 -75.49
N SER A 446 29.02 -7.80 -76.31
CA SER A 446 29.58 -6.45 -76.14
C SER A 446 28.54 -5.34 -76.36
N VAL A 447 27.55 -5.56 -77.24
CA VAL A 447 26.43 -4.63 -77.44
C VAL A 447 25.42 -4.70 -76.29
N LYS A 448 25.21 -5.87 -75.67
CA LYS A 448 24.45 -6.02 -74.42
C LYS A 448 25.10 -5.28 -73.24
N GLU A 449 26.42 -5.17 -73.24
CA GLU A 449 27.20 -4.37 -72.29
C GLU A 449 27.21 -2.87 -72.64
N GLY A 450 26.65 -2.47 -73.79
CA GLY A 450 26.49 -1.07 -74.20
C GLY A 450 27.67 -0.47 -74.98
N ASP A 451 28.63 -1.31 -75.40
CA ASP A 451 29.80 -0.87 -76.16
C ASP A 451 29.46 -0.65 -77.65
N LEU A 452 29.20 0.62 -77.99
CA LEU A 452 28.86 1.07 -79.34
C LEU A 452 30.05 1.73 -80.06
N THR A 453 31.26 1.52 -79.56
CA THR A 453 32.51 2.06 -80.12
C THR A 453 32.65 1.91 -81.65
N PRO A 454 32.33 0.77 -82.30
CA PRO A 454 32.48 0.66 -83.75
C PRO A 454 31.48 1.54 -84.54
N VAL A 455 30.26 1.72 -84.03
CA VAL A 455 29.25 2.58 -84.66
C VAL A 455 29.58 4.06 -84.44
N LEU A 456 30.04 4.42 -83.24
CA LEU A 456 30.46 5.78 -82.89
C LEU A 456 31.68 6.23 -83.72
N LYS A 457 32.64 5.34 -83.93
CA LYS A 457 33.84 5.62 -84.74
C LYS A 457 33.49 5.83 -86.22
N ALA A 458 32.52 5.07 -86.73
CA ALA A 458 32.02 5.26 -88.09
C ALA A 458 31.19 6.54 -88.23
N TYR A 459 30.36 6.87 -87.24
CA TYR A 459 29.66 8.16 -87.16
C TYR A 459 30.64 9.33 -87.19
N GLU A 460 31.67 9.33 -86.32
CA GLU A 460 32.65 10.41 -86.22
C GLU A 460 33.46 10.59 -87.52
N ARG A 461 33.85 9.48 -88.16
CA ARG A 461 34.55 9.50 -89.46
C ARG A 461 33.68 10.08 -90.57
N ASP A 462 32.44 9.63 -90.67
CA ASP A 462 31.54 9.98 -91.77
C ASP A 462 30.91 11.39 -91.55
N LEU A 463 30.91 11.91 -90.32
CA LEU A 463 30.56 13.30 -89.98
C LEU A 463 31.59 14.31 -90.50
N ARG A 464 32.86 13.89 -90.64
CA ARG A 464 33.95 14.74 -91.14
C ARG A 464 33.80 15.10 -92.62
N SER A 465 33.01 14.34 -93.39
CA SER A 465 32.67 14.60 -94.80
C SER A 465 31.18 14.36 -95.08
N PRO A 466 30.30 15.27 -94.62
CA PRO A 466 28.86 15.01 -94.46
C PRO A 466 28.13 14.71 -95.78
N PHE A 467 28.52 15.36 -96.87
CA PHE A 467 27.86 15.16 -98.17
C PHE A 467 28.17 13.80 -98.80
N VAL A 468 29.39 13.28 -98.60
CA VAL A 468 29.78 11.96 -99.16
C VAL A 468 29.26 10.83 -98.28
N GLY A 469 29.31 10.99 -96.96
CA GLY A 469 28.81 9.99 -96.00
C GLY A 469 27.29 9.80 -96.05
N THR A 470 26.53 10.86 -96.38
CA THR A 470 25.08 10.81 -96.53
C THR A 470 24.66 10.12 -97.83
N VAL A 471 25.32 10.43 -98.95
CA VAL A 471 25.01 9.85 -100.27
C VAL A 471 25.37 8.36 -100.34
N ARG A 472 26.40 7.93 -99.60
CA ARG A 472 26.77 6.52 -99.47
C ARG A 472 25.87 5.74 -98.50
N GLY A 473 25.02 6.43 -97.72
CA GLY A 473 24.00 5.86 -96.84
C GLY A 473 24.45 5.57 -95.40
N ASP A 474 25.75 5.71 -95.10
CA ASP A 474 26.36 5.21 -93.86
C ASP A 474 26.13 6.14 -92.65
N LEU A 475 26.14 7.46 -92.88
CA LEU A 475 25.95 8.46 -91.82
C LEU A 475 24.52 8.46 -91.27
N ILE A 476 23.52 8.28 -92.14
CA ILE A 476 22.10 8.23 -91.76
C ILE A 476 21.84 7.01 -90.86
N ARG A 477 22.40 5.83 -91.19
CA ARG A 477 22.22 4.61 -90.40
C ARG A 477 22.87 4.73 -89.02
N ALA A 478 24.08 5.28 -88.92
CA ALA A 478 24.73 5.51 -87.63
C ALA A 478 23.97 6.53 -86.76
N LEU A 479 23.42 7.58 -87.37
CA LEU A 479 22.58 8.55 -86.68
C LEU A 479 21.27 7.94 -86.16
N LEU A 480 20.62 7.07 -86.95
CA LEU A 480 19.41 6.35 -86.53
C LEU A 480 19.68 5.42 -85.33
N ILE A 481 20.81 4.71 -85.33
CA ILE A 481 21.24 3.89 -84.18
C ILE A 481 21.39 4.77 -82.93
N GLN A 482 22.00 5.95 -83.06
CA GLN A 482 22.21 6.85 -81.93
C GLN A 482 20.91 7.48 -81.40
N ILE A 483 19.95 7.76 -82.28
CA ILE A 483 18.61 8.20 -81.88
C ILE A 483 17.89 7.09 -81.10
N GLN A 484 17.98 5.83 -81.56
CA GLN A 484 17.40 4.69 -80.83
C GLN A 484 18.07 4.45 -79.48
N LYS A 485 19.41 4.60 -79.40
CA LYS A 485 20.13 4.57 -78.12
C LYS A 485 19.62 5.66 -77.17
N THR A 486 19.48 6.89 -77.67
CA THR A 486 18.99 8.01 -76.87
C THR A 486 17.57 7.77 -76.37
N LYS A 487 16.70 7.13 -77.17
CA LYS A 487 15.35 6.73 -76.75
C LYS A 487 15.40 5.76 -75.56
N VAL A 488 16.25 4.73 -75.64
CA VAL A 488 16.45 3.73 -74.57
C VAL A 488 17.01 4.39 -73.30
N ASP A 489 18.03 5.24 -73.43
CA ASP A 489 18.67 5.93 -72.29
C ASP A 489 17.69 6.90 -71.59
N VAL A 490 16.86 7.60 -72.35
CA VAL A 490 15.80 8.48 -71.82
C VAL A 490 14.72 7.67 -71.11
N GLU A 491 14.31 6.53 -71.65
CA GLU A 491 13.29 5.66 -71.02
C GLU A 491 13.78 5.04 -69.69
N ILE A 492 15.07 4.64 -69.62
CA ILE A 492 15.70 4.21 -68.36
C ILE A 492 15.78 5.36 -67.35
N ALA A 493 16.16 6.56 -67.79
CA ALA A 493 16.23 7.73 -66.92
C ALA A 493 14.86 8.14 -66.38
N ILE A 494 13.81 8.09 -67.21
CA ILE A 494 12.42 8.36 -66.80
C ILE A 494 11.95 7.33 -65.77
N SER A 495 12.27 6.05 -65.98
CA SER A 495 11.97 4.99 -65.00
C SER A 495 12.69 5.21 -63.66
N GLY A 496 13.95 5.66 -63.68
CA GLY A 496 14.71 6.03 -62.48
C GLY A 496 14.11 7.22 -61.72
N ILE A 497 13.55 8.20 -62.43
CA ILE A 497 12.87 9.36 -61.82
C ILE A 497 11.58 8.93 -61.11
N ASP A 498 10.80 8.02 -61.70
CA ASP A 498 9.58 7.50 -61.07
C ASP A 498 9.90 6.78 -59.75
N ALA A 499 10.96 5.96 -59.72
CA ALA A 499 11.43 5.31 -58.50
C ALA A 499 11.86 6.32 -57.41
N LEU A 500 12.52 7.42 -57.80
CA LEU A 500 12.89 8.49 -56.86
C LEU A 500 11.66 9.24 -56.33
N LEU A 501 10.68 9.56 -57.17
CA LEU A 501 9.43 10.19 -56.75
C LEU A 501 8.64 9.28 -55.81
N LYS A 502 8.68 7.97 -56.04
CA LYS A 502 8.05 6.97 -55.15
C LYS A 502 8.72 6.88 -53.79
N SER A 503 10.06 6.92 -53.77
CA SER A 503 10.85 6.97 -52.54
C SER A 503 10.51 8.22 -51.72
N GLN A 504 10.36 9.37 -52.38
CA GLN A 504 9.94 10.61 -51.72
C GLN A 504 8.49 10.57 -51.24
N GLU A 505 7.57 9.99 -52.02
CA GLU A 505 6.17 9.77 -51.60
C GLU A 505 6.10 8.95 -50.31
N LEU A 506 6.95 7.93 -50.16
CA LEU A 506 7.03 7.10 -48.96
C LEU A 506 7.55 7.89 -47.75
N VAL A 507 8.59 8.72 -47.93
CA VAL A 507 9.10 9.61 -46.86
C VAL A 507 8.03 10.62 -46.45
N PHE A 508 7.36 11.28 -47.39
CA PHE A 508 6.25 12.19 -47.09
C PHE A 508 5.07 11.47 -46.42
N GLY A 509 4.81 10.21 -46.79
CA GLY A 509 3.82 9.35 -46.13
C GLY A 509 4.14 9.09 -44.66
N PHE A 510 5.39 8.74 -44.33
CA PHE A 510 5.81 8.54 -42.93
C PHE A 510 5.81 9.83 -42.12
N VAL A 511 6.25 10.95 -42.71
CA VAL A 511 6.22 12.26 -42.03
C VAL A 511 4.78 12.70 -41.76
N GLY A 512 3.85 12.46 -42.69
CA GLY A 512 2.41 12.76 -42.50
C GLY A 512 1.71 11.87 -41.48
N LEU A 513 2.18 10.64 -41.27
CA LEU A 513 1.63 9.68 -40.29
C LEU A 513 2.02 10.01 -38.85
N THR A 514 3.21 10.58 -38.66
CA THR A 514 3.83 10.78 -37.34
C THR A 514 2.98 11.64 -36.38
N PRO A 515 2.41 12.79 -36.79
CA PRO A 515 1.56 13.60 -35.91
C PRO A 515 0.32 12.86 -35.41
N GLY A 516 -0.34 12.07 -36.27
CA GLY A 516 -1.56 11.33 -35.92
C GLY A 516 -1.33 10.24 -34.86
N ILE A 517 -0.22 9.51 -34.98
CA ILE A 517 0.19 8.50 -34.00
C ILE A 517 0.56 9.16 -32.66
N LEU A 518 1.28 10.28 -32.70
CA LEU A 518 1.72 10.99 -31.49
C LEU A 518 0.52 11.52 -30.69
N VAL A 519 -0.45 12.13 -31.36
CA VAL A 519 -1.70 12.62 -30.73
C VAL A 519 -2.51 11.45 -30.15
N SER A 520 -2.65 10.34 -30.89
CA SER A 520 -3.38 9.15 -30.42
C SER A 520 -2.72 8.49 -29.20
N PHE A 521 -1.39 8.43 -29.18
CA PHE A 521 -0.65 7.94 -28.03
C PHE A 521 -0.78 8.88 -26.82
N ALA A 522 -0.70 10.19 -27.04
CA ALA A 522 -0.84 11.19 -25.99
C ALA A 522 -2.24 11.16 -25.34
N THR A 523 -3.32 11.03 -26.14
CA THR A 523 -4.69 10.93 -25.62
C THR A 523 -4.91 9.63 -24.85
N MET A 524 -4.39 8.50 -25.35
CA MET A 524 -4.49 7.21 -24.67
C MET A 524 -3.69 7.17 -23.36
N ARG A 525 -2.50 7.78 -23.33
CA ARG A 525 -1.69 8.00 -22.13
C ARG A 525 -2.41 8.90 -21.12
N TRP A 526 -3.03 9.98 -21.58
CA TRP A 526 -3.78 10.91 -20.73
C TRP A 526 -5.00 10.23 -20.10
N LEU A 527 -5.77 9.46 -20.89
CA LEU A 527 -6.90 8.69 -20.39
C LEU A 527 -6.46 7.63 -19.38
N GLY A 528 -5.39 6.88 -19.69
CA GLY A 528 -4.78 5.92 -18.77
C GLY A 528 -4.26 6.58 -17.48
N SER A 529 -3.74 7.81 -17.55
CA SER A 529 -3.29 8.58 -16.39
C SER A 529 -4.45 9.01 -15.48
N LEU A 530 -5.58 9.44 -16.04
CA LEU A 530 -6.76 9.82 -15.26
C LEU A 530 -7.36 8.64 -14.48
N LEU A 531 -7.42 7.46 -15.11
CA LEU A 531 -7.88 6.22 -14.47
C LEU A 531 -6.83 5.63 -13.51
N GLY A 532 -5.54 5.72 -13.84
CA GLY A 532 -4.42 5.18 -13.05
C GLY A 532 -3.99 6.04 -11.85
N SER A 533 -4.22 7.36 -11.89
CA SER A 533 -3.80 8.32 -10.85
C SER A 533 -4.32 7.94 -9.45
N ARG A 534 -5.54 7.42 -9.35
CA ARG A 534 -6.12 7.00 -8.06
C ARG A 534 -5.41 5.79 -7.44
N ARG A 535 -4.87 4.88 -8.27
CA ARG A 535 -4.09 3.72 -7.80
C ARG A 535 -2.69 4.16 -7.36
N GLY A 536 -2.07 5.08 -8.09
CA GLY A 536 -0.77 5.68 -7.74
C GLY A 536 -0.81 6.47 -6.43
N LEU A 537 -1.85 7.30 -6.24
CA LEU A 537 -2.03 8.07 -5.00
C LEU A 537 -2.23 7.18 -3.76
N ARG A 538 -2.97 6.06 -3.90
CA ARG A 538 -3.14 5.09 -2.80
C ARG A 538 -1.81 4.43 -2.43
N LYS A 539 -1.03 3.97 -3.42
CA LYS A 539 0.31 3.41 -3.18
C LYS A 539 1.27 4.44 -2.58
N GLY A 540 1.21 5.68 -3.04
CA GLY A 540 2.00 6.79 -2.49
C GLY A 540 1.66 7.09 -1.03
N LYS A 541 0.36 7.11 -0.68
CA LYS A 541 -0.08 7.27 0.71
C LYS A 541 0.41 6.12 1.59
N GLN A 542 0.28 4.87 1.13
CA GLN A 542 0.75 3.70 1.89
C GLN A 542 2.27 3.75 2.14
N ARG A 543 3.07 4.04 1.11
CA ARG A 543 4.53 4.23 1.26
C ARG A 543 4.87 5.35 2.24
N HIS A 544 4.09 6.43 2.25
CA HIS A 544 4.27 7.53 3.19
C HIS A 544 3.99 7.10 4.64
N GLU A 545 2.89 6.39 4.88
CA GLU A 545 2.56 5.87 6.23
C GLU A 545 3.62 4.88 6.72
N LEU A 546 4.07 3.95 5.88
CA LEU A 546 5.15 3.02 6.23
C LEU A 546 6.47 3.73 6.56
N ARG A 547 6.87 4.70 5.73
CA ARG A 547 8.10 5.48 5.96
C ARG A 547 8.00 6.29 7.24
N ARG A 548 6.82 6.77 7.57
CA ARG A 548 6.57 7.51 8.80
C ARG A 548 6.64 6.62 10.03
N GLY A 549 6.00 5.44 10.01
CA GLY A 549 6.08 4.48 11.11
C GLY A 549 7.53 4.07 11.38
N LEU A 550 8.29 3.75 10.32
CA LEU A 550 9.72 3.42 10.45
C LEU A 550 10.55 4.58 11.02
N ARG A 551 10.25 5.83 10.61
CA ARG A 551 10.89 7.02 11.18
C ARG A 551 10.51 7.23 12.65
N ASN A 552 9.26 6.95 13.04
CA ASN A 552 8.83 7.04 14.42
C ASN A 552 9.59 6.01 15.28
N VAL A 553 9.67 4.75 14.84
CA VAL A 553 10.45 3.69 15.50
C VAL A 553 11.91 4.12 15.65
N ALA A 554 12.56 4.57 14.57
CA ALA A 554 13.94 5.03 14.61
C ALA A 554 14.11 6.19 15.62
N ARG A 555 13.17 7.13 15.63
CA ARG A 555 13.17 8.25 16.57
C ARG A 555 13.04 7.78 18.00
N ILE A 556 12.12 6.85 18.29
CA ILE A 556 11.93 6.27 19.62
C ILE A 556 13.25 5.66 20.08
N LEU A 557 13.84 4.77 19.29
CA LEU A 557 15.12 4.11 19.61
C LEU A 557 16.28 5.08 19.84
N THR A 558 16.38 6.16 19.07
CA THR A 558 17.41 7.19 19.28
C THR A 558 17.11 8.09 20.48
N SER A 559 15.84 8.31 20.82
CA SER A 559 15.43 9.17 21.95
C SER A 559 15.32 8.45 23.27
N SER A 560 15.26 7.11 23.26
CA SER A 560 15.13 6.31 24.46
C SER A 560 16.33 6.48 25.38
N THR A 561 16.06 6.93 26.60
CA THR A 561 17.06 6.95 27.66
C THR A 561 17.32 5.51 28.06
N VAL A 562 18.45 4.95 27.63
CA VAL A 562 18.91 3.63 28.06
C VAL A 562 19.13 3.69 29.57
N LEU A 563 18.30 2.97 30.33
CA LEU A 563 18.46 2.89 31.79
C LEU A 563 19.76 2.13 32.10
N SER A 564 20.35 2.35 33.27
CA SER A 564 21.67 1.82 33.68
C SER A 564 21.85 0.30 33.59
N ASN A 565 20.78 -0.48 33.35
CA ASN A 565 20.80 -1.92 33.10
C ASN A 565 20.85 -2.33 31.61
N GLY A 566 20.94 -1.36 30.68
CA GLY A 566 20.84 -1.62 29.24
C GLY A 566 19.40 -1.78 28.72
N THR A 567 18.40 -1.66 29.58
CA THR A 567 16.97 -1.79 29.25
C THR A 567 16.36 -0.45 28.84
N VAL A 568 15.53 -0.48 27.80
CA VAL A 568 14.74 0.68 27.31
C VAL A 568 13.64 1.02 28.32
N ALA A 569 13.33 2.30 28.51
CA ALA A 569 12.21 2.72 29.36
C ALA A 569 10.91 1.99 28.96
N TYR A 570 10.11 1.55 29.94
CA TYR A 570 8.93 0.72 29.69
C TYR A 570 7.95 1.35 28.69
N LYS A 571 7.71 2.66 28.83
CA LYS A 571 6.92 3.45 27.87
C LYS A 571 7.42 3.31 26.43
N ASP A 572 8.73 3.46 26.21
CA ASP A 572 9.31 3.43 24.87
C ASP A 572 9.29 2.02 24.27
N SER A 573 9.50 1.00 25.11
CA SER A 573 9.36 -0.42 24.73
C SER A 573 7.93 -0.73 24.27
N GLY A 574 6.91 -0.33 25.05
CA GLY A 574 5.52 -0.49 24.67
C GLY A 574 5.14 0.31 23.42
N GLN A 575 5.68 1.52 23.27
CA GLN A 575 5.47 2.32 22.06
C GLN A 575 6.08 1.66 20.81
N LEU A 576 7.25 1.04 20.94
CA LEU A 576 7.90 0.32 19.85
C LEU A 576 7.05 -0.88 19.39
N ILE A 577 6.47 -1.63 20.33
CA ILE A 577 5.55 -2.74 20.03
C ILE A 577 4.30 -2.23 19.28
N CYS A 578 3.71 -1.13 19.73
CA CYS A 578 2.56 -0.51 19.07
C CYS A 578 2.86 -0.08 17.62
N GLU A 579 3.97 0.61 17.39
CA GLU A 579 4.36 1.08 16.06
C GLU A 579 4.76 -0.10 15.14
N ALA A 580 5.40 -1.14 15.68
CA ALA A 580 5.71 -2.37 14.96
C ALA A 580 4.44 -3.09 14.48
N GLU A 581 3.42 -3.24 15.35
CA GLU A 581 2.14 -3.82 14.95
C GLU A 581 1.42 -2.96 13.91
N ALA A 582 1.40 -1.63 14.07
CA ALA A 582 0.80 -0.72 13.11
C ALA A 582 1.44 -0.86 11.72
N LEU A 583 2.76 -1.02 11.65
CA LEU A 583 3.49 -1.28 10.41
C LEU A 583 3.08 -2.62 9.78
N LEU A 584 3.00 -3.70 10.57
CA LEU A 584 2.56 -5.00 10.08
C LEU A 584 1.13 -4.97 9.51
N GLN A 585 0.21 -4.26 10.16
CA GLN A 585 -1.16 -4.09 9.67
C GLN A 585 -1.21 -3.33 8.34
N ASN A 586 -0.40 -2.29 8.20
CA ASN A 586 -0.31 -1.50 6.96
C ASN A 586 0.27 -2.32 5.79
N VAL A 587 1.31 -3.13 6.03
CA VAL A 587 1.91 -4.01 5.01
C VAL A 587 0.94 -5.12 4.60
N LYS A 588 0.23 -5.74 5.56
CA LYS A 588 -0.75 -6.81 5.29
C LYS A 588 -1.84 -6.40 4.30
N ILE A 589 -2.27 -5.14 4.31
CA ILE A 589 -3.30 -4.62 3.41
C ILE A 589 -2.75 -4.40 1.98
N SER A 590 -1.44 -4.18 1.83
CA SER A 590 -0.84 -3.68 0.60
C SER A 590 0.00 -4.70 -0.16
N SER A 591 0.48 -5.75 0.52
CA SER A 591 1.56 -6.61 0.03
C SER A 591 1.13 -8.05 -0.22
N GLY A 592 1.87 -8.75 -1.09
CA GLY A 592 1.72 -10.19 -1.30
C GLY A 592 2.27 -10.99 -0.10
N GLY A 593 1.88 -12.27 0.01
CA GLY A 593 2.23 -13.10 1.17
C GLY A 593 3.73 -13.20 1.47
N ILE A 594 4.58 -13.30 0.44
CA ILE A 594 6.04 -13.45 0.60
C ILE A 594 6.68 -12.20 1.22
N GLN A 595 6.40 -11.03 0.65
CA GLN A 595 6.90 -9.74 1.16
C GLN A 595 6.40 -9.43 2.57
N TYR A 596 5.23 -9.95 2.94
CA TYR A 596 4.70 -9.83 4.31
C TYR A 596 5.51 -10.67 5.31
N GLU A 597 5.92 -11.89 4.94
CA GLU A 597 6.74 -12.75 5.82
C GLU A 597 8.15 -12.19 6.00
N GLU A 598 8.82 -11.74 4.93
CA GLU A 598 10.13 -11.08 5.01
C GLU A 598 10.07 -9.83 5.92
N PHE A 599 9.03 -8.99 5.74
CA PHE A 599 8.84 -7.80 6.55
C PHE A 599 8.55 -8.14 8.02
N ARG A 600 7.85 -9.25 8.26
CA ARG A 600 7.54 -9.74 9.60
C ARG A 600 8.80 -10.22 10.31
N GLU A 601 9.67 -10.96 9.63
CA GLU A 601 10.97 -11.38 10.18
C GLU A 601 11.84 -10.17 10.55
N ASP A 602 11.91 -9.17 9.68
CA ASP A 602 12.61 -7.90 9.97
C ASP A 602 12.04 -7.16 11.19
N ILE A 603 10.72 -7.13 11.36
CA ILE A 603 10.08 -6.53 12.54
C ILE A 603 10.38 -7.33 13.81
N GLN A 604 10.46 -8.66 13.72
CA GLN A 604 10.82 -9.51 14.85
C GLN A 604 12.27 -9.27 15.31
N ASP A 605 13.20 -9.14 14.35
CA ASP A 605 14.60 -8.78 14.63
C ASP A 605 14.70 -7.41 15.32
N LEU A 606 13.85 -6.46 14.93
CA LEU A 606 13.77 -5.12 15.51
C LEU A 606 13.27 -5.15 16.97
N LEU A 607 12.29 -5.99 17.29
CA LEU A 607 11.68 -6.10 18.62
C LEU A 607 12.57 -6.83 19.63
N ASN A 608 13.59 -7.56 19.17
CA ASN A 608 14.48 -8.30 20.06
C ASN A 608 15.43 -7.34 20.82
N VAL A 609 15.07 -7.03 22.06
CA VAL A 609 15.80 -6.11 22.96
C VAL A 609 17.20 -6.61 23.30
N GLN A 610 17.45 -7.92 23.29
CA GLN A 610 18.74 -8.52 23.65
C GLN A 610 19.87 -8.19 22.66
N ASN A 611 19.51 -7.76 21.45
CA ASN A 611 20.46 -7.48 20.37
C ASN A 611 21.16 -6.11 20.49
N GLY A 612 20.68 -5.23 21.37
CA GLY A 612 21.20 -3.88 21.56
C GLY A 612 20.73 -2.89 20.48
N VAL A 613 20.69 -1.61 20.85
CA VAL A 613 20.13 -0.52 20.02
C VAL A 613 20.85 -0.39 18.67
N ASP A 614 22.17 -0.62 18.61
CA ASP A 614 22.96 -0.54 17.38
C ASP A 614 22.61 -1.62 16.35
N LYS A 615 22.15 -2.80 16.78
CA LYS A 615 21.66 -3.83 15.85
C LYS A 615 20.25 -3.49 15.36
N GLN A 616 19.39 -2.98 16.25
CA GLN A 616 18.04 -2.54 15.89
C GLN A 616 18.06 -1.41 14.85
N LEU A 617 18.97 -0.44 14.98
CA LEU A 617 19.14 0.63 13.98
C LEU A 617 19.61 0.09 12.62
N ARG A 618 20.49 -0.93 12.60
CA ARG A 618 20.91 -1.60 11.35
C ARG A 618 19.77 -2.35 10.66
N VAL A 619 18.87 -2.96 11.44
CA VAL A 619 17.65 -3.60 10.91
C VAL A 619 16.74 -2.54 10.26
N ILE A 620 16.57 -1.38 10.90
CA ILE A 620 15.81 -0.26 10.30
C ILE A 620 16.42 0.20 8.98
N GLU A 621 17.75 0.29 8.90
CA GLU A 621 18.42 0.62 7.64
C GLU A 621 18.16 -0.45 6.57
N ARG A 622 18.27 -1.74 6.92
CA ARG A 622 17.95 -2.86 6.02
C ARG A 622 16.52 -2.76 5.48
N MET A 623 15.54 -2.54 6.35
CA MET A 623 14.14 -2.35 5.96
C MET A 623 13.94 -1.12 5.07
N ARG A 624 14.64 -0.02 5.36
CA ARG A 624 14.60 1.19 4.53
C ARG A 624 15.07 0.90 3.11
N TRP A 625 16.12 0.10 2.94
CA TRP A 625 16.63 -0.30 1.63
C TRP A 625 15.70 -1.29 0.91
N ALA A 626 15.20 -2.31 1.61
CA ALA A 626 14.43 -3.39 0.99
C ALA A 626 13.03 -2.96 0.50
N TYR A 627 12.31 -2.12 1.26
CA TYR A 627 10.89 -1.85 1.00
C TYR A 627 10.59 -0.45 0.42
N PHE A 628 11.56 0.47 0.42
CA PHE A 628 11.33 1.88 0.05
C PHE A 628 12.13 2.38 -1.15
N GLN A 629 12.76 1.48 -1.91
CA GLN A 629 13.52 1.83 -3.12
C GLN A 629 12.63 2.17 -4.33
#